data_AF-A0A8S3XS80-F1
#
_entry.id   AF-A0A8S3XS80-F1
#
_cell.length_a   1.000
_cell.length_b   1.000
_cell.length_c   1.000
_cell.angle_alpha   90.00
_cell.angle_beta   90.00
_cell.angle_gamma   90.00
#
_symmetry.space_group_name_H-M   'P 1'
#
loop_
_entity.id
_entity.type
_entity.pdbx_description
1 polymer ?
#
loop_
_entity_poly.entity_id
_entity_poly.type
_entity_poly.pdbx_seq_one_letter_code
_entity_poly.pdbx_strand_id
1 'polypeptide(L)'
;MSLQPFNKNFYNPPPEVLKRSLYEVEEYRNKHEITVSGLEVPNPIQCFEEGNFPDYVMQNIQNMGYKEPTPIQAQGWPIAMSGKNLVGIAQTGSGKTLVYILPAIVHINNQPPIRRGDGPIALVLARTRELAQQIQQVASDFGNTAYVRNTCVFGGQAVRGDARAPPRPAQIVKETWKNKYKT
;
A
#
# COMPACT_ATOMS: atom_id res chain seq x y z
N MET A 1 -23.28 -4.95 16.97
CA MET A 1 -22.98 -4.90 15.51
C MET A 1 -21.91 -5.95 15.23
N SER A 2 -22.18 -6.93 14.37
CA SER A 2 -21.17 -7.88 13.90
C SER A 2 -20.45 -7.28 12.69
N LEU A 3 -19.12 -7.30 12.70
CA LEU A 3 -18.32 -6.87 11.56
C LEU A 3 -18.50 -7.85 10.41
N GLN A 4 -18.69 -7.33 9.19
CA GLN A 4 -18.74 -8.15 7.98
C GLN A 4 -17.34 -8.72 7.70
N PRO A 5 -17.21 -10.03 7.40
CA PRO A 5 -15.95 -10.59 6.98
C PRO A 5 -15.54 -10.01 5.62
N PHE A 6 -14.24 -9.88 5.39
CA PHE A 6 -13.70 -9.44 4.12
C PHE A 6 -12.44 -10.23 3.77
N ASN A 7 -12.16 -10.39 2.48
CA ASN A 7 -10.94 -11.04 2.03
C ASN A 7 -9.73 -10.15 2.33
N LYS A 8 -8.64 -10.75 2.79
CA LYS A 8 -7.37 -10.09 3.10
C LYS A 8 -6.20 -10.64 2.31
N ASN A 9 -6.29 -11.87 1.82
CA ASN A 9 -5.22 -12.52 1.08
C ASN A 9 -5.53 -12.44 -0.42
N PHE A 10 -4.74 -11.62 -1.11
CA PHE A 10 -4.78 -11.43 -2.57
C PHE A 10 -3.48 -11.90 -3.22
N TYR A 11 -2.56 -12.47 -2.44
CA TYR A 11 -1.28 -12.93 -2.95
C TYR A 11 -1.42 -14.33 -3.52
N ASN A 12 -1.28 -14.41 -4.84
CA ASN A 12 -1.30 -15.67 -5.59
C ASN A 12 -0.08 -15.70 -6.53
N PRO A 13 1.13 -15.93 -6.00
CA PRO A 13 2.33 -15.93 -6.82
C PRO A 13 2.36 -17.14 -7.77
N PRO A 14 3.11 -17.04 -8.87
CA PRO A 14 3.25 -18.15 -9.79
C PRO A 14 4.11 -19.27 -9.14
N PRO A 15 3.98 -20.53 -9.59
CA PRO A 15 4.58 -21.69 -8.92
C PRO A 15 6.10 -21.61 -8.77
N GLU A 16 6.79 -20.89 -9.65
CA GLU A 16 8.23 -20.70 -9.67
C GLU A 16 8.70 -19.96 -8.40
N VAL A 17 7.95 -18.94 -7.97
CA VAL A 17 8.24 -18.18 -6.75
C VAL A 17 8.04 -19.05 -5.50
N LEU A 18 7.01 -19.90 -5.49
CA LEU A 18 6.72 -20.81 -4.38
C LEU A 18 7.72 -21.95 -4.25
N LYS A 19 8.21 -22.47 -5.38
CA LYS A 19 9.17 -23.58 -5.43
C LYS A 19 10.63 -23.14 -5.35
N ARG A 20 10.88 -21.83 -5.29
CA ARG A 20 12.22 -21.25 -5.18
C ARG A 20 12.97 -21.85 -3.99
N SER A 21 14.18 -22.33 -4.23
CA SER A 21 14.98 -22.97 -3.19
C SER A 21 15.34 -21.99 -2.08
N LEU A 22 15.51 -22.48 -0.85
CA LEU A 22 15.93 -21.64 0.27
C LEU A 22 17.25 -20.93 -0.02
N TYR A 23 18.19 -21.62 -0.67
CA TYR A 23 19.47 -21.06 -1.08
C TYR A 23 19.31 -19.85 -2.01
N GLU A 24 18.50 -19.95 -3.05
CA GLU A 24 18.26 -18.85 -4.01
C GLU A 24 17.54 -17.67 -3.33
N VAL A 25 16.58 -17.95 -2.44
CA VAL A 25 15.90 -16.91 -1.67
C VAL A 25 16.86 -16.17 -0.75
N GLU A 26 17.74 -16.91 -0.04
CA GLU A 26 18.75 -16.34 0.84
C GLU A 26 19.82 -15.57 0.06
N GLU A 27 20.25 -16.08 -1.09
CA GLU A 27 21.18 -15.40 -1.98
C GLU A 27 20.63 -14.04 -2.43
N TYR A 28 19.37 -14.01 -2.90
CA TYR A 28 18.70 -12.76 -3.26
C TYR A 28 18.62 -11.79 -2.06
N ARG A 29 18.20 -12.28 -0.90
CA ARG A 29 18.10 -11.46 0.32
C ARG A 29 19.46 -10.89 0.72
N ASN A 30 20.51 -11.69 0.71
CA ASN A 30 21.87 -11.27 1.04
C ASN A 30 22.38 -10.22 0.04
N LYS A 31 22.20 -10.47 -1.26
CA LYS A 31 22.60 -9.53 -2.33
C LYS A 31 21.93 -8.16 -2.21
N HIS A 32 20.68 -8.12 -1.74
CA HIS A 32 19.89 -6.90 -1.61
C HIS A 32 19.79 -6.36 -0.18
N GLU A 33 20.61 -6.88 0.75
CA GLU A 33 20.64 -6.47 2.16
C GLU A 33 19.27 -6.57 2.87
N ILE A 34 18.47 -7.57 2.48
CA ILE A 34 17.15 -7.82 3.05
C ILE A 34 17.29 -8.76 4.25
N THR A 35 16.89 -8.29 5.42
CA THR A 35 16.70 -9.14 6.61
C THR A 35 15.22 -9.32 6.87
N VAL A 36 14.80 -10.55 7.19
CA VAL A 36 13.41 -10.88 7.53
C VAL A 36 13.33 -11.50 8.92
N SER A 37 12.27 -11.17 9.65
CA SER A 37 11.92 -11.77 10.94
C SER A 37 10.41 -11.95 11.00
N GLY A 38 9.95 -13.15 11.36
CA GLY A 38 8.54 -13.51 11.40
C GLY A 38 8.29 -14.96 10.98
N LEU A 39 7.03 -15.39 11.10
CA LEU A 39 6.61 -16.73 10.72
C LEU A 39 6.10 -16.77 9.28
N GLU A 40 6.55 -17.76 8.52
CA GLU A 40 6.10 -18.05 7.15
C GLU A 40 6.17 -16.81 6.23
N VAL A 41 7.29 -16.09 6.24
CA VAL A 41 7.47 -14.90 5.41
C VAL A 41 7.55 -15.32 3.94
N PRO A 42 6.66 -14.84 3.06
CA PRO A 42 6.70 -15.17 1.64
C PRO A 42 8.04 -14.82 0.98
N ASN A 43 8.40 -15.56 -0.06
CA ASN A 43 9.59 -15.30 -0.86
C ASN A 43 9.52 -13.90 -1.50
N PRO A 44 10.66 -13.20 -1.64
CA PRO A 44 10.69 -11.94 -2.36
C PRO A 44 10.40 -12.19 -3.86
N ILE A 45 9.70 -11.25 -4.47
CA ILE A 45 9.56 -11.22 -5.93
C ILE A 45 10.79 -10.54 -6.55
N GLN A 46 11.30 -11.09 -7.64
CA GLN A 46 12.49 -10.57 -8.31
C GLN A 46 12.14 -9.67 -9.51
N CYS A 47 10.94 -9.81 -10.07
CA CYS A 47 10.35 -8.90 -11.06
C CYS A 47 8.87 -8.61 -10.75
N PHE A 48 8.24 -7.70 -11.48
CA PHE A 48 6.85 -7.31 -11.21
C PHE A 48 5.84 -8.41 -11.55
N GLU A 49 6.14 -9.21 -12.58
CA GLU A 49 5.30 -10.32 -13.06
C GLU A 49 5.16 -11.42 -11.99
N GLU A 50 6.20 -11.64 -11.19
CA GLU A 50 6.18 -12.57 -10.05
C GLU A 50 5.19 -12.15 -8.95
N GLY A 51 4.80 -10.88 -8.90
CA GLY A 51 3.81 -10.37 -7.95
C GLY A 51 2.36 -10.74 -8.30
N ASN A 52 2.10 -11.15 -9.55
CA ASN A 52 0.77 -11.45 -10.09
C ASN A 52 -0.27 -10.37 -9.74
N PHE A 53 0.11 -9.09 -9.90
CA PHE A 53 -0.75 -7.97 -9.59
C PHE A 53 -1.87 -7.82 -10.64
N PRO A 54 -3.02 -7.24 -10.29
CA PRO A 54 -4.07 -6.94 -11.27
C PRO A 54 -3.57 -6.06 -12.42
N ASP A 55 -4.15 -6.21 -13.62
CA ASP A 55 -3.71 -5.52 -14.84
C ASP A 55 -3.61 -3.99 -14.67
N TYR A 56 -4.56 -3.37 -13.96
CA TYR A 56 -4.53 -1.92 -13.71
C TYR A 56 -3.32 -1.49 -12.87
N VAL A 57 -2.79 -2.37 -12.01
CA VAL A 57 -1.56 -2.13 -11.24
C VAL A 57 -0.35 -2.26 -12.16
N MET A 58 -0.29 -3.33 -12.95
CA MET A 58 0.82 -3.59 -13.87
C MET A 58 0.95 -2.48 -14.92
N GLN A 59 -0.16 -2.00 -15.47
CA GLN A 59 -0.18 -0.85 -16.38
C GLN A 59 0.38 0.41 -15.72
N ASN A 60 0.07 0.68 -14.44
CA ASN A 60 0.65 1.83 -13.74
C ASN A 60 2.16 1.71 -13.55
N ILE A 61 2.64 0.54 -13.13
CA ILE A 61 4.06 0.27 -12.95
C ILE A 61 4.82 0.55 -14.27
N GLN A 62 4.27 0.09 -15.40
CA GLN A 62 4.81 0.33 -16.73
C GLN A 62 4.75 1.81 -17.13
N ASN A 63 3.62 2.49 -16.91
CA ASN A 63 3.45 3.91 -17.23
C ASN A 63 4.40 4.82 -16.44
N MET A 64 4.78 4.42 -15.23
CA MET A 64 5.78 5.13 -14.42
C MET A 64 7.22 4.83 -14.82
N GLY A 65 7.44 3.89 -15.75
CA GLY A 65 8.77 3.51 -16.22
C GLY A 65 9.59 2.75 -15.18
N TYR A 66 8.96 2.11 -14.20
CA TYR A 66 9.67 1.24 -13.27
C TYR A 66 10.13 -0.03 -13.97
N LYS A 67 11.39 -0.38 -13.77
CA LYS A 67 12.03 -1.55 -14.43
C LYS A 67 12.00 -2.80 -13.57
N GLU A 68 12.20 -2.64 -12.27
CA GLU A 68 12.28 -3.72 -11.30
C GLU A 68 11.80 -3.24 -9.93
N PRO A 69 11.29 -4.13 -9.06
CA PRO A 69 10.94 -3.79 -7.69
C PRO A 69 12.18 -3.39 -6.90
N THR A 70 12.07 -2.35 -6.06
CA THR A 70 13.13 -2.06 -5.09
C THR A 70 13.19 -3.17 -4.02
N PRO A 71 14.31 -3.36 -3.29
CA PRO A 71 14.42 -4.44 -2.29
C PRO A 71 13.29 -4.46 -1.25
N ILE A 72 12.84 -3.29 -0.79
CA ILE A 72 11.73 -3.19 0.18
C ILE A 72 10.37 -3.51 -0.45
N GLN A 73 10.21 -3.29 -1.76
CA GLN A 73 9.02 -3.66 -2.52
C GLN A 73 9.01 -5.16 -2.84
N ALA A 74 10.14 -5.70 -3.29
CA ALA A 74 10.36 -7.11 -3.60
C ALA A 74 9.94 -8.02 -2.43
N GLN A 75 10.37 -7.69 -1.21
CA GLN A 75 9.99 -8.44 -0.02
C GLN A 75 8.65 -7.99 0.58
N GLY A 76 8.33 -6.69 0.51
CA GLY A 76 7.18 -6.11 1.18
C GLY A 76 5.84 -6.40 0.52
N TRP A 77 5.75 -6.40 -0.81
CA TRP A 77 4.50 -6.65 -1.51
C TRP A 77 3.94 -8.05 -1.29
N PRO A 78 4.71 -9.15 -1.38
CA PRO A 78 4.23 -10.49 -1.03
C PRO A 78 3.63 -10.55 0.38
N ILE A 79 4.29 -9.94 1.36
CA ILE A 79 3.82 -9.91 2.75
C ILE A 79 2.50 -9.13 2.86
N ALA A 80 2.46 -7.91 2.32
CA ALA A 80 1.28 -7.05 2.43
C ALA A 80 0.07 -7.61 1.66
N MET A 81 0.29 -8.16 0.45
CA MET A 81 -0.75 -8.79 -0.37
C MET A 81 -1.29 -10.08 0.26
N SER A 82 -0.48 -10.76 1.09
CA SER A 82 -0.94 -11.93 1.86
C SER A 82 -1.85 -11.59 3.04
N GLY A 83 -2.07 -10.29 3.30
CA GLY A 83 -2.90 -9.81 4.41
C GLY A 83 -2.22 -9.85 5.77
N LYS A 84 -0.89 -10.07 5.80
CA LYS A 84 -0.08 -10.08 7.02
C LYS A 84 0.29 -8.66 7.45
N ASN A 85 0.44 -8.47 8.76
CA ASN A 85 1.01 -7.23 9.31
C ASN A 85 2.51 -7.16 8.98
N LEU A 86 2.98 -5.98 8.61
CA LEU A 86 4.37 -5.75 8.17
C LEU A 86 4.95 -4.52 8.87
N VAL A 87 6.17 -4.67 9.39
CA VAL A 87 7.04 -3.55 9.76
C VAL A 87 8.20 -3.53 8.76
N GLY A 88 8.22 -2.51 7.89
CA GLY A 88 9.25 -2.36 6.86
C GLY A 88 10.21 -1.22 7.19
N ILE A 89 11.50 -1.55 7.35
CA ILE A 89 12.57 -0.58 7.62
C ILE A 89 13.48 -0.52 6.40
N ALA A 90 13.64 0.68 5.85
CA ALA A 90 14.55 0.95 4.73
C ALA A 90 14.89 2.45 4.70
N GLN A 91 15.98 2.83 4.02
CA GLN A 91 16.41 4.23 3.89
C GLN A 91 15.38 5.13 3.17
N THR A 92 15.46 6.44 3.33
CA THR A 92 14.63 7.40 2.57
C THR A 92 14.87 7.23 1.07
N GLY A 93 13.82 7.40 0.24
CA GLY A 93 13.93 7.21 -1.21
C GLY A 93 13.88 5.75 -1.70
N SER A 94 13.86 4.75 -0.80
CA SER A 94 13.79 3.32 -1.16
C SER A 94 12.46 2.83 -1.75
N GLY A 95 11.47 3.71 -1.93
CA GLY A 95 10.16 3.32 -2.50
C GLY A 95 9.16 2.72 -1.50
N LYS A 96 9.38 2.86 -0.19
CA LYS A 96 8.47 2.38 0.89
C LYS A 96 7.00 2.76 0.71
N THR A 97 6.72 3.93 0.14
CA THR A 97 5.34 4.41 -0.05
C THR A 97 4.51 3.43 -0.88
N LEU A 98 5.09 2.87 -1.94
CA LEU A 98 4.37 1.92 -2.80
C LEU A 98 4.15 0.55 -2.15
N VAL A 99 4.96 0.20 -1.14
CA VAL A 99 4.81 -1.06 -0.41
C VAL A 99 3.45 -1.17 0.26
N TYR A 100 2.90 -0.04 0.75
CA TYR A 100 1.57 -0.03 1.37
C TYR A 100 0.47 0.57 0.47
N ILE A 101 0.80 1.48 -0.45
CA ILE A 101 -0.23 2.07 -1.34
C ILE A 101 -0.75 1.06 -2.36
N LEU A 102 0.13 0.29 -3.01
CA LEU A 102 -0.30 -0.66 -4.04
C LEU A 102 -1.21 -1.75 -3.45
N PRO A 103 -0.84 -2.44 -2.35
CA PRO A 103 -1.75 -3.40 -1.71
C PRO A 103 -3.03 -2.77 -1.20
N ALA A 104 -3.00 -1.52 -0.73
CA ALA A 104 -4.23 -0.82 -0.32
C ALA A 104 -5.19 -0.61 -1.50
N ILE A 105 -4.69 -0.27 -2.70
CA ILE A 105 -5.53 -0.14 -3.90
C ILE A 105 -6.14 -1.48 -4.29
N VAL A 106 -5.35 -2.56 -4.29
CA VAL A 106 -5.87 -3.92 -4.54
C VAL A 106 -6.92 -4.29 -3.51
N HIS A 107 -6.66 -4.01 -2.24
CA HIS A 107 -7.59 -4.25 -1.15
C HIS A 107 -8.92 -3.53 -1.36
N ILE A 108 -8.87 -2.23 -1.66
CA ILE A 108 -10.03 -1.37 -1.90
C ILE A 108 -10.90 -1.90 -3.05
N ASN A 109 -10.28 -2.30 -4.16
CA ASN A 109 -11.01 -2.79 -5.34
C ASN A 109 -11.65 -4.17 -5.13
N ASN A 110 -11.27 -4.89 -4.08
CA ASN A 110 -11.87 -6.16 -3.68
C ASN A 110 -12.89 -6.01 -2.53
N GLN A 111 -13.24 -4.79 -2.14
CA GLN A 111 -14.31 -4.53 -1.17
C GLN A 111 -15.59 -4.06 -1.89
N PRO A 112 -16.77 -4.23 -1.24
CA PRO A 112 -18.00 -3.61 -1.72
C PRO A 112 -17.83 -2.09 -1.91
N PRO A 113 -18.48 -1.50 -2.93
CA PRO A 113 -18.43 -0.05 -3.15
C PRO A 113 -18.89 0.74 -1.92
N ILE A 114 -18.12 1.78 -1.57
CA ILE A 114 -18.43 2.65 -0.43
C ILE A 114 -19.74 3.41 -0.66
N ARG A 115 -20.64 3.40 0.34
CA ARG A 115 -21.92 4.13 0.34
C ARG A 115 -21.77 5.50 1.02
N ARG A 116 -22.79 6.35 0.89
CA ARG A 116 -22.83 7.61 1.64
C ARG A 116 -22.90 7.30 3.14
N GLY A 117 -22.03 7.92 3.92
CA GLY A 117 -21.94 7.73 5.38
C GLY A 117 -20.88 6.73 5.83
N ASP A 118 -20.34 5.93 4.91
CA ASP A 118 -19.25 5.01 5.21
C ASP A 118 -17.91 5.75 5.37
N GLY A 119 -17.04 5.22 6.24
CA GLY A 119 -15.66 5.67 6.40
C GLY A 119 -14.72 5.14 5.30
N PRO A 120 -13.44 5.55 5.34
CA PRO A 120 -12.44 5.03 4.40
C PRO A 120 -12.14 3.55 4.64
N ILE A 121 -11.81 2.83 3.56
CA ILE A 121 -11.34 1.43 3.64
C ILE A 121 -9.87 1.38 4.10
N ALA A 122 -9.04 2.33 3.67
CA ALA A 122 -7.64 2.44 4.03
C ALA A 122 -7.34 3.80 4.69
N LEU A 123 -6.51 3.79 5.73
CA LEU A 123 -6.07 4.98 6.46
C LEU A 123 -4.55 4.98 6.54
N VAL A 124 -3.92 6.06 6.07
CA VAL A 124 -2.46 6.22 6.16
C VAL A 124 -2.15 7.41 7.05
N LEU A 125 -1.58 7.14 8.22
CA LEU A 125 -1.21 8.18 9.16
C LEU A 125 0.19 8.72 8.85
N ALA A 126 0.35 10.04 8.83
CA ALA A 126 1.61 10.70 8.55
C ALA A 126 1.95 11.73 9.63
N ARG A 127 3.25 11.93 9.87
CA ARG A 127 3.75 12.83 10.93
C ARG A 127 3.68 14.32 10.57
N THR A 128 3.73 14.68 9.28
CA THR A 128 3.66 16.07 8.82
C THR A 128 2.74 16.19 7.61
N ARG A 129 2.32 17.43 7.31
CA ARG A 129 1.43 17.72 6.18
C ARG A 129 2.10 17.41 4.85
N GLU A 130 3.37 17.80 4.73
CA GLU A 130 4.19 17.65 3.53
C GLU A 130 4.37 16.18 3.19
N LEU A 131 4.64 15.34 4.19
CA LEU A 131 4.72 13.89 3.99
C LEU A 131 3.36 13.31 3.55
N ALA A 132 2.26 13.73 4.17
CA ALA A 132 0.93 13.26 3.78
C ALA A 132 0.58 13.64 2.33
N GLN A 133 0.96 14.84 1.89
CA GLN A 133 0.80 15.31 0.51
C GLN A 133 1.66 14.52 -0.48
N GLN A 134 2.93 14.23 -0.13
CA GLN A 134 3.79 13.37 -0.96
C GLN A 134 3.18 11.97 -1.15
N ILE A 135 2.68 11.37 -0.07
CA ILE A 135 1.98 10.09 -0.14
C ILE A 135 0.69 10.24 -0.98
N GLN A 136 -0.01 11.39 -0.90
CA GLN A 136 -1.21 11.67 -1.70
C GLN A 136 -0.92 11.69 -3.19
N GLN A 137 0.19 12.29 -3.61
CA GLN A 137 0.59 12.28 -5.00
C GLN A 137 0.75 10.83 -5.50
N VAL A 138 1.57 10.04 -4.80
CA VAL A 138 1.79 8.62 -5.15
C VAL A 138 0.48 7.82 -5.19
N ALA A 139 -0.41 8.02 -4.22
CA ALA A 139 -1.71 7.36 -4.18
C ALA A 139 -2.65 7.79 -5.32
N SER A 140 -2.50 9.02 -5.83
CA SER A 140 -3.31 9.54 -6.93
C SER A 140 -2.80 9.01 -8.25
N ASP A 141 -1.48 8.95 -8.42
CA ASP A 141 -0.85 8.43 -9.63
C ASP A 141 -1.23 6.95 -9.85
N PHE A 142 -1.28 6.13 -8.79
CA PHE A 142 -1.76 4.74 -8.88
C PHE A 142 -3.28 4.59 -8.78
N GLY A 143 -3.97 5.50 -8.09
CA GLY A 143 -5.40 5.40 -7.83
C GLY A 143 -6.28 5.77 -9.03
N ASN A 144 -5.83 6.69 -9.88
CA ASN A 144 -6.64 7.21 -10.99
C ASN A 144 -7.02 6.14 -12.01
N THR A 145 -6.09 5.29 -12.42
CA THR A 145 -6.33 4.16 -13.33
C THR A 145 -7.05 2.99 -12.66
N ALA A 146 -6.96 2.90 -11.34
CA ALA A 146 -7.64 1.89 -10.52
C ALA A 146 -9.05 2.31 -10.08
N TYR A 147 -9.53 3.49 -10.50
CA TYR A 147 -10.79 4.12 -10.05
C TYR A 147 -10.91 4.30 -8.53
N VAL A 148 -9.79 4.43 -7.83
CA VAL A 148 -9.71 4.61 -6.38
C VAL A 148 -9.61 6.10 -6.03
N ARG A 149 -10.52 6.57 -5.18
CA ARG A 149 -10.52 7.96 -4.69
C ARG A 149 -9.75 8.10 -3.39
N ASN A 150 -8.87 9.09 -3.32
CA ASN A 150 -8.10 9.41 -2.12
C ASN A 150 -8.25 10.89 -1.73
N THR A 151 -8.08 11.18 -0.44
CA THR A 151 -8.04 12.56 0.07
C THR A 151 -7.01 12.67 1.20
N CYS A 152 -6.61 13.90 1.51
CA CYS A 152 -5.69 14.20 2.59
C CYS A 152 -6.37 15.19 3.54
N VAL A 153 -6.37 14.86 4.84
CA VAL A 153 -7.09 15.60 5.88
C VAL A 153 -6.07 16.14 6.88
N PHE A 154 -6.18 17.43 7.19
CA PHE A 154 -5.28 18.10 8.12
C PHE A 154 -6.07 18.80 9.22
N GLY A 155 -5.58 18.70 10.46
CA GLY A 155 -6.12 19.48 11.56
C GLY A 155 -6.01 20.99 11.26
N GLY A 156 -7.14 21.69 11.26
CA GLY A 156 -7.24 23.14 11.08
C GLY A 156 -7.36 23.64 9.64
N GLN A 157 -7.57 22.77 8.64
CA GLN A 157 -7.91 23.21 7.28
C GLN A 157 -9.43 23.27 7.13
N ALA A 158 -9.97 24.39 6.64
CA ALA A 158 -11.38 24.47 6.26
C ALA A 158 -11.64 23.44 5.15
N VAL A 159 -12.64 22.58 5.34
CA VAL A 159 -13.12 21.68 4.28
C VAL A 159 -13.61 22.58 3.14
N ARG A 160 -12.81 22.74 2.08
CA ARG A 160 -13.21 23.54 0.92
C ARG A 160 -14.26 22.73 0.14
N GLY A 161 -15.51 23.05 0.42
CA GLY A 161 -16.73 22.49 -0.15
C GLY A 161 -17.93 23.08 0.59
N ASP A 162 -19.11 23.09 -0.02
CA ASP A 162 -20.34 23.48 0.67
C ASP A 162 -20.46 22.67 1.97
N ALA A 163 -20.53 23.35 3.12
CA ALA A 163 -20.61 22.73 4.44
C ALA A 163 -21.85 21.82 4.61
N ARG A 164 -22.78 21.88 3.64
CA ARG A 164 -23.98 21.04 3.55
C ARG A 164 -23.81 19.82 2.64
N ALA A 165 -22.76 19.74 1.83
CA ALA A 165 -22.48 18.58 0.99
C ALA A 165 -21.77 17.50 1.84
N PRO A 166 -22.33 16.29 1.98
CA PRO A 166 -21.65 15.22 2.69
C PRO A 166 -20.30 14.93 2.02
N PRO A 167 -19.21 14.74 2.79
CA PRO A 167 -17.90 14.46 2.21
C PRO A 167 -18.03 13.26 1.27
N ARG A 168 -17.52 13.41 0.04
CA ARG A 168 -17.50 12.30 -0.91
C ARG A 168 -16.67 11.17 -0.27
N PRO A 169 -17.13 9.92 -0.30
CA PRO A 169 -16.40 8.82 0.31
C PRO A 169 -15.01 8.74 -0.30
N ALA A 170 -13.99 8.90 0.53
CA ALA A 170 -12.59 8.70 0.19
C ALA A 170 -12.20 7.32 0.69
N GLN A 171 -11.58 6.51 -0.15
CA GLN A 171 -11.15 5.17 0.20
C GLN A 171 -9.80 5.18 0.92
N ILE A 172 -9.00 6.24 0.72
CA ILE A 172 -7.76 6.51 1.44
C ILE A 172 -7.88 7.88 2.12
N VAL A 173 -7.83 7.90 3.45
CA VAL A 173 -7.72 9.13 4.26
C VAL A 173 -6.32 9.19 4.86
N LYS A 174 -5.81 10.41 5.03
CA LYS A 174 -4.51 10.66 5.66
C LYS A 174 -4.68 11.71 6.72
N GLU A 175 -4.21 11.43 7.94
CA GLU A 175 -4.30 12.37 9.05
C GLU A 175 -2.92 12.66 9.63
N THR A 176 -2.71 13.91 9.99
CA THR A 176 -1.55 14.35 10.77
C THR A 176 -1.82 14.16 12.26
N TRP A 177 -1.06 13.29 12.92
CA TRP A 177 -1.12 13.19 14.39
C TRP A 177 -0.30 14.31 15.03
N LYS A 178 -0.96 15.28 15.67
CA LYS A 178 -0.29 16.23 16.56
C LYS A 178 -0.15 15.58 17.94
N ASN A 179 1.07 15.30 18.35
CA ASN A 179 1.34 14.90 19.73
C ASN A 179 1.00 16.10 20.64
N LYS A 180 -0.05 15.97 21.47
CA LYS A 180 -0.49 17.01 22.43
C LYS A 180 0.38 17.06 23.71
N TYR A 181 1.48 16.33 23.76
CA TYR A 181 2.36 16.26 24.94
C TYR A 181 3.77 16.75 24.60
N LYS A 182 3.93 18.07 24.58
CA LYS A 182 5.18 18.73 24.95
C LYS A 182 4.82 19.74 26.05
N THR A 183 4.88 19.26 27.29
CA THR A 183 5.13 20.09 28.47
C THR A 183 6.54 20.67 28.40
#